data_AF-A0AAU0XDF2-F1
#
_entry.id   AF-A0AAU0XDF2-F1
#
_cell.length_a   1.000
_cell.length_b   1.000
_cell.length_c   1.000
_cell.angle_alpha   90.00
_cell.angle_beta   90.00
_cell.angle_gamma   90.00
#
_symmetry.space_group_name_H-M   'P 1'
#
loop_
_entity.id
_entity.type
_entity.pdbx_description
1 polymer ?
#
loop_
_entity_poly.entity_id
_entity_poly.type
_entity_poly.pdbx_seq_one_letter_code
_entity_poly.pdbx_strand_id
1 'polypeptide(L)'
;MSGVNERWKALRAVEGLVDPAELDALWAELETVKAASLIGPWRGFAFLTGHPIEKVLAASRWHGKRFDALDDAKPLICRAEDGSLYSDTKAGRGEASLWNIEFRGEVTATMVYDGMPVFDHFKRVDDTTLMGVMNGKPGVVLVDGRHFYFGLERETPDRERETSDLERETPDRT
;
A
#
# COMPACT_ATOMS: atom_id res chain seq x y z
N MET A 1 -14.10 -1.46 17.27
CA MET A 1 -14.15 -1.99 15.89
C MET A 1 -15.28 -1.41 15.04
N SER A 2 -16.53 -1.29 15.50
CA SER A 2 -17.63 -0.75 14.65
C SER A 2 -17.41 0.70 14.21
N GLY A 3 -17.09 1.62 15.13
CA GLY A 3 -16.95 3.06 14.80
C GLY A 3 -15.75 3.41 13.90
N VAL A 4 -14.62 2.71 14.03
CA VAL A 4 -13.44 2.90 13.18
C VAL A 4 -13.75 2.53 11.73
N ASN A 5 -14.41 1.38 11.51
CA ASN A 5 -14.77 0.92 10.17
C ASN A 5 -15.80 1.82 9.52
N GLU A 6 -16.75 2.36 10.28
CA GLU A 6 -17.71 3.35 9.77
C GLU A 6 -17.01 4.65 9.34
N ARG A 7 -16.08 5.17 10.14
CA ARG A 7 -15.28 6.36 9.80
C ARG A 7 -14.40 6.13 8.57
N TRP A 8 -13.73 4.98 8.49
CA TRP A 8 -12.96 4.60 7.31
C TRP A 8 -13.84 4.59 6.05
N LYS A 9 -15.02 3.97 6.12
CA LYS A 9 -15.98 3.95 5.00
C LYS A 9 -16.46 5.35 4.62
N ALA A 10 -16.73 6.21 5.61
CA ALA A 10 -17.14 7.59 5.36
C ALA A 10 -16.04 8.37 4.63
N LEU A 11 -14.79 8.29 5.09
CA LEU A 11 -13.63 8.93 4.44
C LEU A 11 -13.39 8.38 3.03
N ARG A 12 -13.60 7.07 2.81
CA ARG A 12 -13.49 6.43 1.49
C ARG A 12 -14.55 6.88 0.50
N ALA A 13 -15.72 7.30 0.98
CA ALA A 13 -16.86 7.70 0.16
C ALA A 13 -16.85 9.20 -0.19
N VAL A 14 -15.89 9.99 0.31
CA VAL A 14 -15.79 11.41 0.00
C VAL A 14 -15.47 11.61 -1.49
N GLU A 15 -16.39 12.24 -2.21
CA GLU A 15 -16.18 12.70 -3.58
C GLU A 15 -15.49 14.08 -3.57
N GLY A 16 -14.18 14.10 -3.33
CA GLY A 16 -13.41 15.34 -3.30
C GLY A 16 -12.19 15.28 -2.38
N LEU A 17 -11.79 16.45 -1.88
CA LEU A 17 -10.69 16.56 -0.92
C LEU A 17 -11.13 16.07 0.46
N VAL A 18 -10.35 15.14 1.01
CA VAL A 18 -10.42 14.66 2.39
C VAL A 18 -9.51 15.52 3.25
N ASP A 19 -9.97 15.91 4.43
CA ASP A 19 -9.13 16.64 5.39
C ASP A 19 -8.04 15.72 5.96
N PRO A 20 -6.74 16.04 5.78
CA PRO A 20 -5.65 15.29 6.39
C PRO A 20 -5.75 15.15 7.90
N ALA A 21 -6.39 16.09 8.60
CA ALA A 21 -6.58 16.00 10.05
C ALA A 21 -7.52 14.85 10.47
N GLU A 22 -8.55 14.57 9.67
CA GLU A 22 -9.44 13.43 9.94
C GLU A 22 -8.75 12.08 9.71
N LEU A 23 -7.87 12.02 8.70
CA LEU A 23 -7.02 10.86 8.42
C LEU A 23 -6.00 10.63 9.53
N ASP A 24 -5.38 11.70 10.03
CA ASP A 24 -4.44 11.65 11.16
C ASP A 24 -5.12 11.16 12.44
N ALA A 25 -6.32 11.68 12.74
CA ALA A 25 -7.12 11.26 13.88
C ALA A 25 -7.55 9.79 13.77
N LEU A 26 -7.96 9.33 12.58
CA LEU A 26 -8.27 7.91 12.36
C LEU A 26 -7.03 7.04 12.57
N TRP A 27 -5.88 7.42 11.98
CA TRP A 27 -4.61 6.71 12.12
C TRP A 27 -4.21 6.49 13.58
N ALA A 28 -4.38 7.50 14.42
CA ALA A 28 -4.06 7.42 15.85
C ALA A 28 -4.86 6.34 16.59
N GLU A 29 -6.07 6.02 16.13
CA GLU A 29 -6.96 5.02 16.75
C GLU A 29 -6.79 3.61 16.19
N LEU A 30 -6.14 3.45 15.03
CA LEU A 30 -5.96 2.15 14.40
C LEU A 30 -4.94 1.29 15.17
N GLU A 31 -5.14 -0.03 15.13
CA GLU A 31 -4.23 -0.98 15.75
C GLU A 31 -2.97 -1.17 14.89
N THR A 32 -1.83 -1.36 15.55
CA THR A 32 -0.58 -1.73 14.88
C THR A 32 -0.66 -3.13 14.27
N VAL A 33 0.20 -3.37 13.28
CA VAL A 33 0.27 -4.63 12.55
C VAL A 33 1.72 -5.07 12.41
N LYS A 34 1.99 -6.38 12.37
CA LYS A 34 3.35 -6.90 12.22
C LYS A 34 3.73 -7.02 10.76
N ALA A 35 4.97 -6.66 10.41
CA ALA A 35 5.50 -6.78 9.05
C ALA A 35 5.21 -8.15 8.41
N ALA A 36 5.42 -9.25 9.14
CA ALA A 36 5.21 -10.60 8.63
C ALA A 36 3.76 -10.94 8.25
N SER A 37 2.76 -10.20 8.76
CA SER A 37 1.35 -10.40 8.38
C SER A 37 0.95 -9.69 7.07
N LEU A 38 1.83 -8.85 6.52
CA LEU A 38 1.57 -8.08 5.30
C LEU A 38 1.91 -8.86 4.02
N ILE A 39 2.53 -10.04 4.12
CA ILE A 39 2.93 -10.82 2.94
C ILE A 39 1.72 -11.05 2.02
N GLY A 40 1.96 -10.89 0.72
CA GLY A 40 0.99 -11.02 -0.36
C GLY A 40 0.75 -9.74 -1.17
N PRO A 41 -0.17 -9.82 -2.16
CA PRO A 41 -0.56 -8.70 -3.00
C PRO A 41 -1.62 -7.80 -2.35
N TRP A 42 -1.51 -6.50 -2.63
CA TRP A 42 -2.40 -5.47 -2.10
C TRP A 42 -2.73 -4.44 -3.18
N ARG A 43 -4.02 -4.21 -3.40
CA ARG A 43 -4.50 -3.12 -4.25
C ARG A 43 -4.42 -1.81 -3.48
N GLY A 44 -3.80 -0.81 -4.08
CA GLY A 44 -3.62 0.50 -3.48
C GLY A 44 -4.66 1.51 -3.93
N PHE A 45 -4.89 2.52 -3.09
CA PHE A 45 -5.57 3.76 -3.47
C PHE A 45 -5.04 4.92 -2.60
N ALA A 46 -5.09 6.14 -3.12
CA ALA A 46 -4.72 7.35 -2.40
C ALA A 46 -5.96 8.05 -1.84
N PHE A 47 -5.86 8.65 -0.65
CA PHE A 47 -6.84 9.64 -0.24
C PHE A 47 -6.53 10.96 -0.96
N LEU A 48 -7.53 11.57 -1.59
CA LEU A 48 -7.36 12.86 -2.24
C LEU A 48 -7.27 13.95 -1.18
N THR A 49 -6.06 14.43 -0.93
CA THR A 49 -5.77 15.51 0.03
C THR A 49 -5.17 16.73 -0.65
N GLY A 50 -4.91 16.64 -1.97
CA GLY A 50 -4.19 17.63 -2.74
C GLY A 50 -2.68 17.42 -2.73
N HIS A 51 -2.20 16.29 -2.19
CA HIS A 51 -0.78 15.96 -2.15
C HIS A 51 -0.26 15.68 -3.58
N PRO A 52 0.86 16.29 -4.03
CA PRO A 52 1.37 16.15 -5.39
C PRO A 52 1.62 14.71 -5.84
N ILE A 53 1.97 13.82 -4.90
CA ILE A 53 2.19 12.39 -5.19
C ILE A 53 0.94 11.71 -5.76
N GLU A 54 -0.26 12.19 -5.43
CA GLU A 54 -1.53 11.66 -5.95
C GLU A 54 -1.53 11.71 -7.49
N LYS A 55 -1.03 12.80 -8.07
CA LYS A 55 -0.90 12.96 -9.53
C LYS A 55 0.13 12.00 -10.12
N VAL A 56 1.23 11.76 -9.40
CA VAL A 56 2.28 10.83 -9.82
C VAL A 56 1.77 9.39 -9.82
N LEU A 57 1.04 8.98 -8.78
CA LEU A 57 0.44 7.65 -8.67
C LEU A 57 -0.64 7.43 -9.75
N ALA A 58 -1.46 8.45 -10.02
CA ALA A 58 -2.46 8.38 -11.10
C ALA A 58 -1.79 8.25 -12.48
N ALA A 59 -0.77 9.06 -12.77
CA ALA A 59 -0.06 9.04 -14.04
C ALA A 59 0.71 7.73 -14.30
N SER A 60 1.21 7.08 -13.24
CA SER A 60 1.90 5.79 -13.31
C SER A 60 0.95 4.59 -13.41
N ARG A 61 -0.37 4.81 -13.36
CA ARG A 61 -1.39 3.73 -13.26
C ARG A 61 -1.03 2.76 -12.14
N TRP A 62 -0.71 3.33 -10.98
CA TRP A 62 -0.36 2.58 -9.79
C TRP A 62 -1.51 1.64 -9.41
N HIS A 63 -1.21 0.35 -9.32
CA HIS A 63 -2.15 -0.70 -8.94
C HIS A 63 -2.07 -1.00 -7.44
N GLY A 64 -0.87 -0.97 -6.86
CA GLY A 64 -0.70 -1.21 -5.43
C GLY A 64 0.71 -1.64 -5.04
N LYS A 65 0.80 -2.53 -4.06
CA LYS A 65 2.04 -3.04 -3.50
C LYS A 65 2.02 -4.58 -3.46
N ARG A 66 3.19 -5.19 -3.50
CA ARG A 66 3.32 -6.64 -3.28
C ARG A 66 4.46 -6.91 -2.31
N PHE A 67 4.20 -7.70 -1.28
CA PHE A 67 5.21 -8.07 -0.29
C PHE A 67 5.47 -9.56 -0.42
N ASP A 68 6.55 -9.94 -1.10
CA ASP A 68 6.85 -11.34 -1.37
C ASP A 68 7.60 -11.97 -0.18
N ALA A 69 8.49 -11.20 0.47
CA ALA A 69 9.13 -11.53 1.75
C ALA A 69 9.40 -10.27 2.58
N LEU A 70 9.95 -10.44 3.80
CA LEU A 70 10.32 -9.31 4.65
C LEU A 70 11.44 -8.47 4.04
N ASP A 71 12.36 -9.08 3.32
CA ASP A 71 13.47 -8.45 2.62
C ASP A 71 13.19 -8.24 1.12
N ASP A 72 11.96 -8.50 0.68
CA ASP A 72 11.60 -8.48 -0.74
C ASP A 72 10.19 -7.87 -0.99
N ALA A 73 10.12 -6.54 -1.01
CA ALA A 73 8.90 -5.77 -1.18
C ALA A 73 8.91 -4.91 -2.45
N LYS A 74 7.77 -4.88 -3.16
CA LYS A 74 7.55 -4.15 -4.40
C LYS A 74 6.64 -2.96 -4.09
N PRO A 75 7.22 -1.75 -3.92
CA PRO A 75 6.48 -0.61 -3.42
C PRO A 75 5.51 0.00 -4.45
N LEU A 76 5.78 -0.24 -5.74
CA LEU A 76 5.07 0.34 -6.88
C LEU A 76 4.77 -0.75 -7.90
N ILE A 77 3.70 -1.51 -7.67
CA ILE A 77 3.11 -2.34 -8.72
C ILE A 77 2.27 -1.44 -9.62
N CYS A 78 2.64 -1.34 -10.90
CA CYS A 78 2.01 -0.49 -11.89
C CYS A 78 1.45 -1.32 -13.04
N ARG A 79 0.45 -0.77 -13.74
CA ARG A 79 -0.16 -1.42 -14.91
C ARG A 79 0.46 -0.93 -16.22
N ALA A 80 0.98 -1.84 -17.02
CA ALA A 80 1.47 -1.58 -18.38
C ALA A 80 0.30 -1.34 -19.36
N GLU A 81 0.61 -0.92 -20.59
CA GLU A 81 -0.41 -0.66 -21.62
C GLU A 81 -1.16 -1.92 -22.06
N ASP A 82 -0.48 -3.07 -22.05
CA ASP A 82 -1.06 -4.39 -22.33
C ASP A 82 -1.87 -4.96 -21.15
N GLY A 83 -1.99 -4.20 -20.05
CA GLY A 83 -2.72 -4.59 -18.85
C GLY A 83 -1.91 -5.43 -17.86
N SER A 84 -0.69 -5.85 -18.20
CA SER A 84 0.19 -6.61 -17.30
C SER A 84 0.64 -5.75 -16.10
N LEU A 85 0.94 -6.42 -14.98
CA LEU A 85 1.46 -5.77 -13.77
C LEU A 85 2.98 -5.94 -13.70
N TYR A 86 3.69 -4.87 -13.34
CA TYR A 86 5.14 -4.90 -13.15
C TYR A 86 5.56 -4.03 -11.96
N SER A 87 6.75 -4.32 -11.39
CA SER A 87 7.37 -3.50 -10.34
C SER A 87 8.11 -2.33 -11.00
N ASP A 88 7.67 -1.09 -10.79
CA ASP A 88 8.33 0.11 -11.32
C ASP A 88 9.51 0.53 -10.44
N THR A 89 10.61 -0.22 -10.56
CA THR A 89 11.85 0.03 -9.83
C THR A 89 12.53 1.33 -10.26
N LYS A 90 12.20 1.88 -11.44
CA LYS A 90 12.74 3.16 -11.89
C LYS A 90 12.12 4.32 -11.11
N ALA A 91 10.79 4.36 -10.98
CA ALA A 91 10.12 5.37 -10.16
C ALA A 91 10.41 5.17 -8.67
N GLY A 92 10.44 3.91 -8.20
CA GLY A 92 10.76 3.56 -6.82
C GLY A 92 12.23 3.73 -6.44
N ARG A 93 13.11 3.98 -7.41
CA ARG A 93 14.57 3.99 -7.26
C ARG A 93 15.13 2.70 -6.63
N GLY A 94 14.50 1.58 -6.94
CA GLY A 94 14.74 0.28 -6.33
C GLY A 94 13.45 -0.35 -5.82
N GLU A 95 13.62 -1.36 -4.97
CA GLU A 95 12.54 -2.05 -4.29
C GLU A 95 12.48 -1.56 -2.83
N ALA A 96 12.07 -2.43 -1.93
CA ALA A 96 11.90 -2.11 -0.52
C ALA A 96 12.02 -3.37 0.35
N SER A 97 12.03 -3.14 1.66
CA SER A 97 11.94 -4.17 2.69
C SER A 97 10.90 -3.80 3.75
N LEU A 98 10.40 -4.77 4.49
CA LEU A 98 9.46 -4.61 5.60
C LEU A 98 10.16 -4.78 6.95
N TRP A 99 9.91 -3.84 7.85
CA TRP A 99 10.45 -3.80 9.20
C TRP A 99 9.34 -3.45 10.21
N ASN A 100 9.56 -3.77 11.48
CA ASN A 100 8.73 -3.23 12.56
C ASN A 100 9.45 -2.00 13.11
N ILE A 101 8.98 -0.80 12.76
CA ILE A 101 9.62 0.48 13.08
C ILE A 101 8.67 1.31 13.96
N GLU A 102 9.24 2.05 14.91
CA GLU A 102 8.51 2.98 15.76
C GLU A 102 8.11 4.24 14.97
N PHE A 103 6.83 4.61 15.07
CA PHE A 103 6.30 5.86 14.55
C PHE A 103 5.24 6.41 15.51
N ARG A 104 5.46 7.63 16.03
CA ARG A 104 4.57 8.33 16.97
C ARG A 104 4.31 7.55 18.27
N GLY A 105 5.32 6.86 18.77
CA GLY A 105 5.31 6.12 20.02
C GLY A 105 4.88 4.66 19.88
N GLU A 106 4.57 4.18 18.68
CA GLU A 106 4.07 2.83 18.43
C GLU A 106 4.91 2.10 17.39
N VAL A 107 5.27 0.84 17.65
CA VAL A 107 5.96 -0.01 16.67
C VAL A 107 4.94 -0.68 15.75
N THR A 108 5.07 -0.47 14.44
CA THR A 108 4.20 -1.07 13.44
C THR A 108 4.95 -1.46 12.16
N ALA A 109 4.33 -2.33 11.36
CA ALA A 109 4.84 -2.73 10.06
C ALA A 109 5.11 -1.48 9.22
N THR A 110 6.31 -1.43 8.65
CA THR A 110 6.79 -0.28 7.89
C THR A 110 7.56 -0.79 6.69
N MET A 111 7.19 -0.33 5.50
CA MET A 111 7.98 -0.56 4.31
C MET A 111 9.04 0.54 4.19
N VAL A 112 10.30 0.14 4.00
CA VAL A 112 11.47 0.99 3.87
C VAL A 112 11.93 0.90 2.42
N TYR A 113 11.95 2.02 1.70
CA TYR A 113 12.43 2.06 0.31
C TYR A 113 13.96 1.96 0.27
N ASP A 114 14.50 1.17 -0.67
CA ASP A 114 15.94 0.95 -0.76
C ASP A 114 16.68 2.20 -1.27
N GLY A 115 16.10 2.87 -2.27
CA GLY A 115 16.73 4.02 -2.95
C GLY A 115 16.21 5.38 -2.54
N MET A 116 15.35 5.46 -1.51
CA MET A 116 14.71 6.70 -1.08
C MET A 116 14.63 6.79 0.45
N PRO A 117 14.82 7.99 1.05
CA PRO A 117 14.62 8.19 2.49
C PRO A 117 13.12 8.32 2.81
N VAL A 118 12.36 7.28 2.46
CA VAL A 118 10.90 7.19 2.56
C VAL A 118 10.53 5.92 3.31
N PHE A 119 9.54 6.04 4.18
CA PHE A 119 8.95 4.98 4.97
C PHE A 119 7.44 4.99 4.75
N ASP A 120 6.83 3.84 4.51
CA ASP A 120 5.38 3.70 4.52
C ASP A 120 5.02 2.91 5.79
N HIS A 121 4.50 3.59 6.81
CA HIS A 121 4.00 2.91 8.02
C HIS A 121 2.58 2.41 7.77
N PHE A 122 2.24 1.23 8.31
CA PHE A 122 0.91 0.63 8.14
C PHE A 122 0.21 0.43 9.48
N LYS A 123 -1.10 0.62 9.50
CA LYS A 123 -1.98 0.21 10.59
C LYS A 123 -3.22 -0.51 10.04
N ARG A 124 -3.78 -1.39 10.86
CA ARG A 124 -4.90 -2.26 10.47
C ARG A 124 -6.23 -1.52 10.61
N VAL A 125 -7.01 -1.51 9.53
CA VAL A 125 -8.42 -1.09 9.53
C VAL A 125 -9.29 -2.30 9.82
N ASP A 126 -9.11 -3.38 9.06
CA ASP A 126 -9.74 -4.68 9.24
C ASP A 126 -8.82 -5.82 8.75
N ASP A 127 -9.30 -7.06 8.72
CA ASP A 127 -8.50 -8.25 8.35
C ASP A 127 -7.90 -8.19 6.94
N THR A 128 -8.47 -7.37 6.06
CA THR A 128 -8.13 -7.25 4.65
C THR A 128 -7.78 -5.84 4.22
N THR A 129 -7.76 -4.88 5.14
CA THR A 129 -7.56 -3.46 4.84
C THR A 129 -6.54 -2.83 5.76
N LEU A 130 -5.58 -2.12 5.16
CA LEU A 130 -4.59 -1.33 5.85
C LEU A 130 -4.73 0.15 5.48
N MET A 131 -4.48 1.00 6.46
CA MET A 131 -4.15 2.40 6.22
C MET A 131 -2.62 2.53 6.17
N GLY A 132 -2.13 3.35 5.25
CA GLY A 132 -0.71 3.70 5.12
C GLY A 132 -0.49 5.19 5.31
N VAL A 133 0.60 5.55 5.98
CA VAL A 133 1.10 6.93 6.07
C VAL A 133 2.54 6.99 5.60
N MET A 134 2.80 7.86 4.63
CA MET A 134 4.13 8.05 4.08
C MET A 134 4.91 9.03 4.95
N ASN A 135 6.06 8.59 5.46
CA ASN A 135 7.00 9.31 6.29
C ASN A 135 8.40 9.33 5.66
N GLY A 136 9.30 10.17 6.17
CA GLY A 136 10.62 10.40 5.57
C GLY A 136 11.09 11.84 5.81
N LYS A 137 12.07 12.26 5.03
CA LYS A 137 12.59 13.65 5.12
C LYS A 137 11.47 14.65 4.78
N PRO A 138 11.26 15.71 5.60
CA PRO A 138 10.18 16.68 5.40
C PRO A 138 10.04 17.22 3.97
N GLY A 139 11.14 17.62 3.34
CA GLY A 139 11.12 18.15 1.97
C GLY A 139 10.83 17.12 0.86
N VAL A 140 10.67 15.84 1.22
CA VAL A 140 10.35 14.74 0.29
C VAL A 140 8.90 14.29 0.46
N VAL A 141 8.41 14.20 1.69
CA VAL A 141 7.13 13.52 2.00
C VAL A 141 6.06 14.42 2.60
N LEU A 142 6.39 15.65 2.99
CA LEU A 142 5.43 16.58 3.59
C LEU A 142 5.04 17.68 2.61
N VAL A 143 3.77 18.04 2.63
CA VAL A 143 3.23 19.24 1.99
C VAL A 143 2.46 20.05 3.03
N ASP A 144 2.87 21.30 3.24
CA ASP A 144 2.39 22.16 4.33
C ASP A 144 2.45 21.48 5.72
N GLY A 145 3.48 20.67 5.95
CA GLY A 145 3.66 19.91 7.19
C GLY A 145 2.77 18.67 7.34
N ARG A 146 2.01 18.30 6.31
CA ARG A 146 1.06 17.18 6.33
C ARG A 146 1.61 15.97 5.56
N HIS A 147 1.40 14.79 6.12
CA HIS A 147 1.76 13.52 5.49
C HIS A 147 0.80 13.14 4.37
N PHE A 148 1.28 12.29 3.46
CA PHE A 148 0.44 11.60 2.50
C PHE A 148 -0.16 10.32 3.11
N TYR A 149 -1.45 10.11 2.86
CA TYR A 149 -2.20 8.94 3.33
C TYR A 149 -2.77 8.14 2.17
N PHE A 150 -2.75 6.83 2.31
CA PHE A 150 -3.25 5.89 1.33
C PHE A 150 -3.87 4.68 2.03
N GLY A 151 -4.54 3.81 1.28
CA GLY A 151 -4.99 2.53 1.77
C GLY A 151 -4.55 1.39 0.87
N LEU A 152 -4.54 0.20 1.48
CA LEU A 152 -4.24 -1.07 0.83
C LEU A 152 -5.36 -2.06 1.14
N GLU A 153 -5.90 -2.68 0.12
CA GLU A 153 -6.94 -3.71 0.20
C GLU A 153 -6.34 -5.02 -0.31
N ARG A 154 -6.40 -6.09 0.50
CA ARG A 154 -5.78 -7.37 0.18
C ARG A 154 -6.38 -7.95 -1.09
N GLU A 155 -5.54 -8.35 -2.04
CA GLU A 155 -6.01 -9.07 -3.22
C GLU A 155 -6.09 -10.56 -2.90
N THR A 156 -7.25 -11.15 -3.19
CA THR A 156 -7.34 -12.61 -3.27
C THR A 156 -6.62 -13.06 -4.54
N PRO A 157 -5.80 -14.13 -4.50
CA PRO A 157 -5.23 -14.69 -5.72
C PRO A 157 -6.35 -14.99 -6.72
N ASP A 158 -6.19 -14.54 -7.97
CA ASP A 158 -7.04 -14.95 -9.08
C ASP A 158 -6.95 -16.47 -9.20
N ARG A 159 -7.98 -17.20 -8.71
CA ARG A 159 -8.07 -18.67 -8.84
C ARG A 159 -8.11 -19.13 -10.30
N GLU A 160 -8.25 -18.22 -11.26
CA GLU A 160 -8.38 -18.54 -12.69
C GLU A 160 -7.04 -18.78 -13.41
N ARG A 161 -5.89 -18.39 -12.85
CA ARG A 161 -4.57 -18.68 -13.48
C ARG A 161 -4.02 -20.06 -13.12
N GLU A 162 -4.29 -20.55 -11.92
CA GLU A 162 -3.79 -21.88 -11.47
C GLU A 162 -4.39 -23.04 -12.27
N THR A 163 -5.65 -22.93 -12.71
CA THR A 163 -6.29 -23.96 -13.55
C THR A 163 -5.64 -24.07 -14.93
N SER A 164 -5.16 -22.95 -15.49
CA SER A 164 -4.57 -22.93 -16.84
C SER A 164 -3.15 -23.51 -16.91
N ASP A 165 -2.43 -23.52 -15.79
CA ASP A 165 -1.09 -24.11 -15.69
C ASP A 165 -1.17 -25.61 -15.34
N LEU A 166 -2.15 -26.03 -14.53
CA LEU A 166 -2.42 -27.45 -14.24
C LEU A 166 -2.91 -28.24 -15.47
N GLU A 167 -3.64 -27.60 -16.39
CA GLU A 167 -4.10 -28.24 -17.63
C GLU A 167 -3.01 -28.35 -18.71
N ARG A 168 -1.88 -27.64 -18.57
CA ARG A 168 -0.73 -27.72 -19.50
C ARG A 168 0.31 -28.76 -19.11
N GLU A 169 0.28 -29.26 -17.87
CA GLU A 169 1.28 -30.20 -17.33
C GLU A 169 0.90 -31.69 -17.42
N THR A 170 -0.22 -32.07 -18.05
CA THR A 170 -0.46 -33.48 -18.40
C THR A 170 0.13 -33.81 -19.76
N PRO A 171 1.28 -34.52 -19.87
CA PRO A 171 1.68 -35.08 -21.15
C PRO A 171 0.79 -36.29 -21.41
N ASP A 172 0.15 -36.28 -22.57
CA ASP A 172 -0.56 -37.41 -23.16
C ASP A 172 0.32 -38.66 -23.10
N ARG A 173 -0.01 -39.58 -22.19
CA ARG A 173 0.55 -40.92 -22.16
C ARG A 173 -0.37 -41.81 -22.97
N THR A 174 -0.07 -41.94 -24.26
CA THR A 174 -0.52 -43.05 -25.09
C THR A 174 0.68 -43.66 -25.81
#